data_AF-A0AAD1CDE5-F1
#
_entry.id   AF-A0AAD1CDE5-F1
#
_cell.length_a   1.000
_cell.length_b   1.000
_cell.length_c   1.000
_cell.angle_alpha   90.00
_cell.angle_beta   90.00
_cell.angle_gamma   90.00
#
_symmetry.space_group_name_H-M   'P 1'
#
loop_
_entity.id
_entity.type
_entity.pdbx_description
1 polymer ?
#
loop_
_entity_poly.entity_id
_entity_poly.type
_entity_poly.pdbx_seq_one_letter_code
_entity_poly.pdbx_strand_id
1 'polypeptide(L)'
;MPNLHPLVKGIAHIRGQTISVIDMSLATGGRPIEDLSNCFVIISEFNRSVQGFLVTSVERIINMNWESILPPPKGAGRSNYLTAVTEIDNELVEILDVEKILDEISPADTDITGTVLEDLATQLPEVNRILVADDSTVARKQVQRAIEAIGYECVLVKDGREALNTLKEMAKEGSIYDQLALVISDMVVTPIDLFSI
;
A
#
# COMPACT_ATOMS: atom_id res chain seq x y z
N MET A 1 -19.79 -18.60 1.11
CA MET A 1 -20.61 -17.48 0.58
C MET A 1 -20.20 -17.27 -0.86
N PRO A 2 -21.14 -17.10 -1.81
CA PRO A 2 -20.79 -16.93 -3.21
C PRO A 2 -19.94 -15.66 -3.42
N ASN A 3 -18.95 -15.71 -4.31
CA ASN A 3 -18.09 -14.61 -4.74
C ASN A 3 -17.09 -14.01 -3.72
N LEU A 4 -16.79 -14.68 -2.59
CA LEU A 4 -15.68 -14.23 -1.75
C LEU A 4 -14.33 -14.59 -2.34
N HIS A 5 -13.37 -13.67 -2.19
CA HIS A 5 -11.98 -13.90 -2.56
C HIS A 5 -11.45 -15.15 -1.83
N PRO A 6 -10.64 -16.02 -2.48
CA PRO A 6 -10.17 -17.28 -1.88
C PRO A 6 -9.43 -17.12 -0.55
N LEU A 7 -8.81 -15.96 -0.32
CA LEU A 7 -8.11 -15.64 0.93
C LEU A 7 -9.05 -15.32 2.10
N VAL A 8 -10.34 -15.09 1.85
CA VAL A 8 -11.30 -14.78 2.90
C VAL A 8 -11.89 -16.06 3.45
N LYS A 9 -11.60 -16.34 4.73
CA LYS A 9 -12.11 -17.50 5.45
C LYS A 9 -13.62 -17.40 5.70
N GLY A 10 -14.10 -16.18 5.94
CA GLY A 10 -15.51 -15.92 6.18
C GLY A 10 -15.73 -14.53 6.78
N ILE A 11 -16.82 -14.41 7.54
CA ILE A 11 -17.25 -13.17 8.17
C ILE A 11 -17.45 -13.45 9.67
N ALA A 12 -16.97 -12.55 10.52
CA ALA A 12 -17.20 -12.60 11.96
C ALA A 12 -18.03 -11.40 12.41
N HIS A 13 -18.81 -11.56 13.47
CA HIS A 13 -19.53 -10.46 14.10
C HIS A 13 -18.85 -10.13 15.43
N ILE A 14 -18.11 -9.01 15.47
CA ILE A 14 -17.30 -8.61 16.61
C ILE A 14 -17.73 -7.20 17.03
N ARG A 15 -18.08 -7.04 18.32
CA ARG A 15 -18.47 -5.74 18.91
C ARG A 15 -19.58 -5.00 18.14
N GLY A 16 -20.55 -5.74 17.60
CA GLY A 16 -21.67 -5.16 16.85
C GLY A 16 -21.37 -4.83 15.39
N GLN A 17 -20.16 -5.12 14.90
CA GLN A 17 -19.76 -4.91 13.52
C GLN A 17 -19.51 -6.25 12.83
N THR A 18 -19.88 -6.30 11.55
CA THR A 18 -19.63 -7.44 10.66
C THR A 18 -18.31 -7.22 9.95
N ILE A 19 -17.33 -8.09 10.20
CA ILE A 19 -15.97 -7.96 9.68
C ILE A 19 -15.60 -9.15 8.79
N SER A 20 -14.92 -8.88 7.68
CA SER A 20 -14.32 -9.94 6.85
C SER A 20 -13.08 -10.49 7.55
N VAL A 21 -12.95 -11.82 7.56
CA VAL A 21 -11.82 -12.52 8.19
C VAL A 21 -10.95 -13.18 7.12
N ILE A 22 -9.70 -12.73 7.03
CA ILE A 22 -8.72 -13.13 6.02
C ILE A 22 -7.78 -14.18 6.62
N ASP A 23 -7.56 -15.30 5.93
CA ASP A 23 -6.61 -16.33 6.34
C ASP A 23 -5.18 -15.90 5.97
N MET A 24 -4.40 -15.48 6.98
CA MET A 24 -3.05 -14.98 6.74
C MET A 24 -2.07 -16.07 6.34
N SER A 25 -2.29 -17.33 6.75
CA SER A 25 -1.43 -18.41 6.30
C SER A 25 -1.62 -18.66 4.82
N LEU A 26 -2.87 -18.64 4.33
CA LEU A 26 -3.14 -18.74 2.90
C LEU A 26 -2.65 -17.51 2.13
N ALA A 27 -2.84 -16.30 2.66
CA ALA A 27 -2.42 -15.05 2.03
C ALA A 27 -0.91 -14.96 1.81
N THR A 28 -0.11 -15.56 2.70
CA THR A 28 1.35 -15.61 2.57
C THR A 28 1.87 -16.86 1.85
N GLY A 29 0.99 -17.64 1.22
CA GLY A 29 1.35 -18.82 0.42
C GLY A 29 1.50 -20.12 1.21
N GLY A 30 1.14 -20.11 2.50
CA GLY A 30 1.02 -21.29 3.34
C GLY A 30 -0.26 -22.09 3.09
N ARG A 31 -0.54 -23.03 4.01
CA ARG A 31 -1.76 -23.85 3.96
C ARG A 31 -2.89 -23.15 4.72
N PRO A 32 -4.16 -23.31 4.31
CA PRO A 32 -5.28 -22.76 5.06
C PRO A 32 -5.26 -23.20 6.53
N ILE A 33 -5.63 -22.30 7.43
CA ILE A 33 -5.81 -22.62 8.85
C ILE A 33 -7.10 -23.43 8.99
N GLU A 34 -6.97 -24.70 9.37
CA GLU A 34 -8.12 -25.62 9.54
C GLU A 34 -8.64 -25.66 10.98
N ASP A 35 -7.74 -25.70 11.96
CA ASP A 35 -8.10 -25.71 13.38
C ASP A 35 -8.33 -24.28 13.90
N LEU A 36 -9.60 -23.94 14.09
CA LEU A 36 -10.02 -22.64 14.62
C LEU A 36 -10.09 -22.59 16.15
N SER A 37 -9.80 -23.68 16.86
CA SER A 37 -9.93 -23.73 18.32
C SER A 37 -8.82 -22.98 19.06
N ASN A 38 -7.63 -22.87 18.44
CA ASN A 38 -6.45 -22.23 19.03
C ASN A 38 -5.93 -21.04 18.22
N CYS A 39 -6.70 -20.56 17.24
CA CYS A 39 -6.32 -19.43 16.40
C CYS A 39 -6.70 -18.09 17.04
N PHE A 40 -6.10 -17.01 16.52
CA PHE A 40 -6.42 -15.64 16.90
C PHE A 40 -6.89 -14.86 15.69
N VAL A 41 -7.74 -13.87 15.92
CA VAL A 41 -8.14 -12.88 14.92
C VAL A 41 -7.60 -11.52 15.35
N ILE A 42 -6.65 -10.99 14.59
CA ILE A 42 -6.12 -9.64 14.77
C ILE A 42 -7.05 -8.67 14.05
N ILE A 43 -7.56 -7.66 14.77
CA ILE A 43 -8.46 -6.66 14.20
C ILE A 43 -7.66 -5.39 13.89
N SER A 44 -7.76 -4.92 12.65
CA SER A 44 -7.15 -3.66 12.22
C SER A 44 -8.11 -2.88 11.33
N GLU A 45 -7.83 -1.60 11.17
CA GLU A 45 -8.52 -0.71 10.25
C GLU A 45 -7.56 -0.26 9.15
N PHE A 46 -7.97 -0.42 7.90
CA PHE A 46 -7.27 0.05 6.70
C PHE A 46 -8.27 0.69 5.75
N ASN A 47 -7.93 1.84 5.18
CA ASN A 47 -8.80 2.60 4.27
C ASN A 47 -10.24 2.77 4.80
N ARG A 48 -10.36 3.08 6.10
CA ARG A 48 -11.64 3.26 6.82
C ARG A 48 -12.54 2.02 6.87
N SER A 49 -11.98 0.86 6.58
CA SER A 49 -12.65 -0.43 6.63
C SER A 49 -11.96 -1.29 7.69
N VAL A 50 -12.74 -2.01 8.49
CA VAL A 50 -12.22 -2.88 9.56
C VAL A 50 -12.15 -4.30 9.05
N GLN A 51 -10.97 -4.93 9.16
CA GLN A 51 -10.75 -6.33 8.79
C GLN A 51 -10.21 -7.14 9.97
N GLY A 52 -10.49 -8.44 9.92
CA GLY A 52 -9.88 -9.44 10.79
C GLY A 52 -8.84 -10.25 10.04
N PHE A 53 -7.68 -10.46 10.65
CA PHE A 53 -6.63 -11.34 10.16
C PHE A 53 -6.54 -12.59 11.03
N LEU A 54 -6.88 -13.73 10.46
CA LEU A 54 -6.79 -15.03 11.10
C LEU A 54 -5.33 -15.49 11.09
N VAL A 55 -4.79 -15.70 12.29
CA VAL A 55 -3.43 -16.20 12.51
C VAL A 55 -3.45 -17.40 13.44
N THR A 56 -2.47 -18.29 13.30
CA THR A 56 -2.37 -19.49 14.15
C THR A 56 -2.11 -19.14 15.60
N SER A 57 -1.24 -18.16 15.85
CA SER A 57 -0.85 -17.74 17.20
C SER A 57 -0.29 -16.32 17.19
N VAL A 58 -0.29 -15.67 18.35
CA VAL A 58 0.43 -14.42 18.60
C VAL A 58 1.44 -14.69 19.69
N GLU A 59 2.72 -14.56 19.38
CA GLU A 59 3.79 -14.91 20.33
C GLU A 59 4.08 -13.75 21.29
N ARG A 60 4.52 -12.61 20.77
CA ARG A 60 4.88 -11.42 21.56
C ARG A 60 4.90 -10.16 20.69
N ILE A 61 4.81 -9.01 21.36
CA ILE A 61 5.03 -7.69 20.75
C ILE A 61 6.47 -7.28 21.04
N ILE A 62 7.22 -6.91 20.00
CA ILE A 62 8.62 -6.53 20.10
C ILE A 62 8.76 -5.09 19.61
N ASN A 63 9.42 -4.25 20.41
CA ASN A 63 9.84 -2.93 19.97
C ASN A 63 11.21 -3.04 19.31
N MET A 64 11.36 -2.49 18.11
CA MET A 64 12.56 -2.65 17.28
C MET A 64 13.08 -1.31 16.79
N ASN A 65 14.39 -1.21 16.61
CA ASN A 65 15.01 -0.06 15.97
C ASN A 65 15.04 -0.28 14.45
N TRP A 66 14.77 0.77 13.67
CA TRP A 66 14.83 0.77 12.20
C TRP A 66 16.15 0.22 11.66
N GLU A 67 17.27 0.42 12.38
CA GLU A 67 18.60 -0.09 12.00
C GLU A 67 18.69 -1.63 11.98
N SER A 68 17.80 -2.32 12.72
CA SER A 68 17.73 -3.79 12.75
C SER A 68 16.81 -4.37 11.67
N ILE A 69 16.17 -3.51 10.88
CA ILE A 69 15.27 -3.91 9.79
C ILE A 69 16.08 -3.90 8.50
N LEU A 70 16.16 -5.07 7.86
CA LEU A 70 16.91 -5.30 6.65
C LEU A 70 15.97 -5.38 5.44
N PRO A 71 16.43 -4.97 4.25
CA PRO A 71 15.68 -5.22 3.03
C PRO A 71 15.50 -6.73 2.80
N PRO A 72 14.43 -7.13 2.12
CA PRO A 72 14.15 -8.54 1.87
C PRO A 72 15.29 -9.22 1.08
N PRO A 73 15.60 -10.50 1.35
CA PRO A 73 16.71 -11.20 0.70
C PRO A 73 16.48 -11.35 -0.80
N LYS A 74 17.57 -11.19 -1.59
CA LYS A 74 17.53 -11.30 -3.05
C LYS A 74 17.11 -12.74 -3.44
N GLY A 75 15.92 -12.87 -4.03
CA GLY A 75 15.39 -14.17 -4.50
C GLY A 75 14.23 -14.73 -3.67
N ALA A 76 13.81 -14.06 -2.59
CA ALA A 76 12.49 -14.29 -1.99
C ALA A 76 11.42 -14.09 -3.10
N GLY A 77 10.53 -15.07 -3.27
CA GLY A 77 9.71 -15.24 -4.47
C GLY A 77 8.86 -14.04 -4.87
N ARG A 78 8.48 -14.01 -6.16
CA ARG A 78 7.82 -12.89 -6.88
C ARG A 78 6.44 -12.44 -6.35
N SER A 79 5.89 -13.03 -5.28
CA SER A 79 4.65 -12.56 -4.63
C SER A 79 5.01 -11.67 -3.43
N ASN A 80 5.49 -10.45 -3.72
CA ASN A 80 6.05 -9.50 -2.75
C ASN A 80 5.00 -8.94 -1.76
N TYR A 81 4.49 -9.71 -0.81
CA TYR A 81 3.85 -9.16 0.40
C TYR A 81 4.86 -8.90 1.52
N LEU A 82 6.15 -9.00 1.24
CA LEU A 82 7.23 -8.79 2.18
C LEU A 82 7.79 -7.37 2.00
N THR A 83 7.69 -6.56 3.04
CA THR A 83 8.28 -5.21 3.05
C THR A 83 9.75 -5.27 3.48
N ALA A 84 10.05 -6.08 4.49
CA ALA A 84 11.37 -6.17 5.10
C ALA A 84 11.54 -7.47 5.88
N VAL A 85 12.76 -7.74 6.34
CA VAL A 85 13.08 -8.85 7.25
C VAL A 85 13.87 -8.34 8.44
N THR A 86 13.86 -9.10 9.52
CA THR A 86 14.69 -8.85 10.69
C THR A 86 15.09 -10.16 11.34
N GLU A 87 16.07 -10.14 12.24
CA GLU A 87 16.50 -11.31 13.00
C GLU A 87 16.16 -11.08 14.48
N ILE A 88 15.41 -12.01 15.06
CA ILE A 88 14.98 -11.99 16.45
C ILE A 88 15.32 -13.36 17.04
N ASP A 89 16.09 -13.39 18.13
CA ASP A 89 16.51 -14.63 18.80
C ASP A 89 17.11 -15.67 17.83
N ASN A 90 17.93 -15.21 16.88
CA ASN A 90 18.54 -16.00 15.81
C ASN A 90 17.56 -16.62 14.81
N GLU A 91 16.31 -16.15 14.79
CA GLU A 91 15.32 -16.53 13.80
C GLU A 91 15.01 -15.36 12.85
N LEU A 92 14.88 -15.67 11.56
CA LEU A 92 14.49 -14.69 10.55
C LEU A 92 12.98 -14.46 10.64
N VAL A 93 12.59 -13.21 10.87
CA VAL A 93 11.20 -12.77 10.96
C VAL A 93 10.88 -11.86 9.78
N GLU A 94 9.77 -12.17 9.10
CA GLU A 94 9.28 -11.43 7.95
C GLU A 94 8.31 -10.32 8.37
N ILE A 95 8.48 -9.13 7.80
CA ILE A 95 7.58 -8.00 8.00
C ILE A 95 6.67 -7.89 6.77
N LEU A 96 5.38 -8.16 6.97
CA LEU A 96 4.40 -8.24 5.91
C LEU A 96 3.77 -6.87 5.57
N ASP A 97 3.63 -6.62 4.27
CA ASP A 97 2.81 -5.56 3.68
C ASP A 97 1.34 -6.01 3.65
N VAL A 98 0.64 -5.76 4.76
CA VAL A 98 -0.78 -6.09 4.89
C VAL A 98 -1.65 -5.24 3.96
N GLU A 99 -1.24 -4.02 3.66
CA GLU A 99 -1.99 -3.12 2.78
C GLU A 99 -2.09 -3.71 1.37
N LYS A 100 -0.98 -4.25 0.86
CA LYS A 100 -0.96 -4.91 -0.44
C LYS A 100 -1.82 -6.18 -0.50
N ILE A 101 -1.84 -6.97 0.57
CA ILE A 101 -2.73 -8.13 0.68
C ILE A 101 -4.20 -7.67 0.60
N LEU A 102 -4.54 -6.58 1.30
CA LEU A 102 -5.88 -6.04 1.29
C LEU A 102 -6.31 -5.46 -0.06
N ASP A 103 -5.41 -4.75 -0.77
CA ASP A 103 -5.70 -4.20 -2.10
C ASP A 103 -6.03 -5.30 -3.12
N GLU A 104 -5.49 -6.51 -2.98
CA GLU A 104 -5.84 -7.65 -3.83
C GLU A 104 -7.19 -8.29 -3.46
N ILE A 105 -7.52 -8.34 -2.16
CA ILE A 105 -8.76 -8.95 -1.67
C ILE A 105 -9.97 -8.03 -1.90
N SER A 106 -9.78 -6.75 -1.63
CA SER A 106 -10.81 -5.71 -1.70
C SER A 106 -10.15 -4.39 -2.11
N PRO A 107 -9.90 -4.21 -3.42
CA PRO A 107 -9.34 -2.96 -3.94
C PRO A 107 -10.19 -1.77 -3.48
N ALA A 108 -9.58 -0.62 -3.24
CA ALA A 108 -10.33 0.60 -2.99
C ALA A 108 -11.15 0.99 -4.23
N ASP A 109 -12.40 1.43 -4.01
CA ASP A 109 -13.22 2.03 -5.07
C ASP A 109 -12.59 3.37 -5.47
N THR A 110 -11.88 3.38 -6.60
CA THR A 110 -11.32 4.60 -7.22
C THR A 110 -12.18 5.12 -8.38
N ASP A 111 -13.39 4.59 -8.56
CA ASP A 111 -14.28 5.00 -9.63
C ASP A 111 -14.74 6.44 -9.44
N ILE A 112 -14.39 7.29 -10.41
CA ILE A 112 -14.85 8.67 -10.47
C ILE A 112 -16.20 8.68 -11.18
N THR A 113 -17.23 9.20 -10.49
CA THR A 113 -18.58 9.29 -11.04
C THR A 113 -18.61 10.13 -12.32
N GLY A 114 -19.32 9.65 -13.36
CA GLY A 114 -19.31 10.23 -14.71
C GLY A 114 -19.62 11.73 -14.81
N THR A 115 -20.36 12.29 -13.85
CA THR A 115 -20.65 13.73 -13.78
C THR A 115 -19.40 14.60 -13.60
N VAL A 116 -18.38 14.10 -12.88
CA VAL A 116 -17.11 14.84 -12.69
C VAL A 116 -16.29 14.84 -13.98
N LEU A 117 -16.35 13.76 -14.76
CA LEU A 117 -15.61 13.62 -16.02
C LEU A 117 -16.19 14.52 -17.12
N GLU A 118 -17.51 14.69 -17.16
CA GLU A 118 -18.18 15.58 -18.11
C GLU A 118 -17.79 17.05 -17.92
N ASP A 119 -17.62 17.51 -16.68
CA ASP A 119 -17.21 18.89 -16.36
C ASP A 119 -15.72 19.16 -16.74
N LEU A 120 -14.86 18.14 -16.63
CA LEU A 120 -13.42 18.22 -16.96
C LEU A 120 -13.15 18.15 -18.47
N ALA A 121 -14.03 17.53 -19.26
CA ALA A 121 -13.83 17.30 -20.69
C ALA A 121 -13.88 18.57 -21.56
N THR A 122 -14.34 19.70 -21.02
CA THR A 122 -14.53 20.95 -21.80
C THR A 122 -13.28 21.81 -21.97
N GLN A 123 -12.20 21.59 -21.20
CA GLN A 123 -10.90 22.27 -21.40
C GLN A 123 -9.75 21.33 -21.01
N LEU A 124 -9.02 20.82 -22.00
CA LEU A 124 -7.76 20.12 -21.72
C LEU A 124 -6.74 21.16 -21.21
N PRO A 125 -6.13 20.96 -20.03
CA PRO A 125 -5.12 21.86 -19.50
C PRO A 125 -3.90 21.91 -20.42
N GLU A 126 -3.24 23.07 -20.53
CA GLU A 126 -1.94 23.18 -21.24
C GLU A 126 -0.86 22.29 -20.61
N VAL A 127 -0.94 22.07 -19.29
CA VAL A 127 -0.05 21.18 -18.54
C VAL A 127 -0.89 20.08 -17.90
N ASN A 128 -0.70 18.85 -18.34
CA ASN A 128 -1.53 17.71 -17.94
C ASN A 128 -0.79 16.69 -17.05
N ARG A 129 0.44 16.97 -16.60
CA ARG A 129 1.19 16.04 -15.72
C ARG A 129 1.10 16.42 -14.25
N ILE A 130 0.95 15.39 -13.42
CA ILE A 130 1.00 15.47 -11.95
C ILE A 130 2.09 14.52 -11.45
N LEU A 131 2.96 15.01 -10.59
CA LEU A 131 3.95 14.17 -9.90
C LEU A 131 3.38 13.69 -8.57
N VAL A 132 3.48 12.39 -8.29
CA VAL A 132 3.01 11.78 -7.04
C VAL A 132 4.17 11.08 -6.36
N ALA A 133 4.51 11.55 -5.16
CA ALA A 133 5.54 11.00 -4.30
C ALA A 133 4.91 10.39 -3.05
N ASP A 134 4.99 9.07 -2.94
CA ASP A 134 4.40 8.30 -1.84
C ASP A 134 5.37 7.18 -1.46
N ASP A 135 5.31 6.57 -0.29
CA ASP A 135 6.09 5.36 0.02
C ASP A 135 5.22 4.09 -0.09
N SER A 136 3.90 4.19 0.14
CA SER A 136 2.93 3.13 -0.12
C SER A 136 2.70 2.93 -1.61
N THR A 137 2.91 1.68 -2.06
CA THR A 137 2.62 1.30 -3.45
C THR A 137 1.13 1.23 -3.73
N VAL A 138 0.32 0.95 -2.71
CA VAL A 138 -1.14 0.89 -2.83
C VAL A 138 -1.69 2.30 -2.97
N ALA A 139 -1.36 3.22 -2.05
CA ALA A 139 -1.78 4.62 -2.13
C ALA A 139 -1.34 5.28 -3.45
N ARG A 140 -0.07 5.12 -3.84
CA ARG A 140 0.47 5.63 -5.11
C ARG A 140 -0.36 5.18 -6.34
N LYS A 141 -0.75 3.90 -6.39
CA LYS A 141 -1.56 3.35 -7.50
C LYS A 141 -3.00 3.85 -7.46
N GLN A 142 -3.58 4.03 -6.27
CA GLN A 142 -4.92 4.57 -6.13
C GLN A 142 -4.98 6.03 -6.62
N VAL A 143 -4.00 6.84 -6.21
CA VAL A 143 -3.86 8.23 -6.67
C VAL A 143 -3.62 8.26 -8.18
N GLN A 144 -2.75 7.39 -8.72
CA GLN A 144 -2.54 7.27 -10.17
C GLN A 144 -3.85 7.02 -10.92
N ARG A 145 -4.63 6.01 -10.51
CA ARG A 145 -5.92 5.67 -11.16
C ARG A 145 -6.89 6.84 -11.15
N ALA A 146 -6.99 7.56 -10.03
CA ALA A 146 -7.85 8.72 -9.90
C ALA A 146 -7.41 9.87 -10.85
N ILE A 147 -6.10 10.15 -10.91
CA ILE A 147 -5.51 11.16 -11.80
C ILE A 147 -5.72 10.82 -13.28
N GLU A 148 -5.45 9.57 -13.66
CA GLU A 148 -5.62 9.11 -15.04
C GLU A 148 -7.09 9.07 -15.46
N ALA A 149 -8.00 8.74 -14.53
CA ALA A 149 -9.44 8.77 -14.77
C ALA A 149 -9.93 10.19 -15.12
N ILE A 150 -9.35 11.25 -14.54
CA ILE A 150 -9.65 12.65 -14.90
C ILE A 150 -8.84 13.19 -16.09
N GLY A 151 -8.07 12.35 -16.78
CA GLY A 151 -7.37 12.70 -18.02
C GLY A 151 -5.99 13.34 -17.84
N TYR A 152 -5.41 13.29 -16.65
CA TYR A 152 -4.05 13.77 -16.39
C TYR A 152 -3.03 12.61 -16.49
N GLU A 153 -1.82 12.92 -16.91
CA GLU A 153 -0.67 12.03 -16.86
C GLU A 153 -0.06 12.02 -15.47
N CYS A 154 0.37 10.85 -15.00
CA CYS A 154 0.95 10.70 -13.66
C CYS A 154 2.44 10.33 -13.74
N VAL A 155 3.29 11.09 -13.04
CA VAL A 155 4.70 10.77 -12.81
C VAL A 155 4.84 10.23 -11.40
N LEU A 156 5.14 8.93 -11.27
CA LEU A 156 5.21 8.26 -9.98
C LEU A 156 6.64 8.14 -9.48
N VAL A 157 6.86 8.50 -8.23
CA VAL A 157 8.13 8.31 -7.52
C VAL A 157 7.85 7.68 -6.15
N LYS A 158 8.82 6.91 -5.64
CA LYS A 158 8.66 6.12 -4.39
C LYS A 158 9.28 6.75 -3.16
N ASP A 159 10.05 7.83 -3.32
CA ASP A 159 10.66 8.54 -2.21
C ASP A 159 11.04 9.99 -2.60
N GLY A 160 11.44 10.77 -1.60
CA GLY A 160 11.71 12.19 -1.74
C GLY A 160 13.01 12.46 -2.48
N ARG A 161 13.95 11.52 -2.45
CA ARG A 161 15.20 11.63 -3.21
C ARG A 161 14.93 11.45 -4.70
N GLU A 162 14.12 10.45 -5.06
CA GLU A 162 13.66 10.25 -6.44
C GLU A 162 12.84 11.45 -6.91
N ALA A 163 11.87 11.93 -6.11
CA ALA A 163 11.12 13.15 -6.39
C ALA A 163 12.04 14.34 -6.69
N LEU A 164 13.02 14.60 -5.81
CA LEU A 164 13.96 15.70 -5.97
C LEU A 164 14.83 15.56 -7.22
N ASN A 165 15.30 14.35 -7.51
CA ASN A 165 16.12 14.07 -8.69
C ASN A 165 15.30 14.30 -9.97
N THR A 166 14.07 13.78 -10.03
CA THR A 166 13.15 13.99 -11.16
C THR A 166 12.87 15.47 -11.37
N LEU A 167 12.55 16.22 -10.31
CA LEU A 167 12.31 17.67 -10.41
C LEU A 167 13.57 18.43 -10.88
N LYS A 168 14.76 18.05 -10.41
CA LYS A 168 16.02 18.64 -10.87
C LYS A 168 16.32 18.33 -12.33
N GLU A 169 15.96 17.15 -12.82
CA GLU A 169 16.11 16.79 -14.23
C GLU A 169 15.15 17.59 -15.11
N MET A 170 13.87 17.64 -14.74
CA MET A 170 12.86 18.44 -15.45
C MET A 170 13.23 19.93 -15.48
N ALA A 171 13.79 20.47 -14.40
CA ALA A 171 14.21 21.87 -14.34
C ALA A 171 15.39 22.20 -15.27
N LYS A 172 16.16 21.19 -15.73
CA LYS A 172 17.20 21.37 -16.75
C LYS A 172 16.61 21.45 -18.16
N GLU A 173 15.46 20.84 -18.38
CA GLU A 173 14.77 20.79 -19.68
C GLU A 173 13.89 22.04 -19.92
N GLY A 174 13.48 22.73 -18.85
CA GLY A 174 12.71 23.96 -18.93
C GLY A 174 12.09 24.36 -17.59
N SER A 175 11.14 25.30 -17.63
CA SER A 175 10.36 25.68 -16.45
C SER A 175 9.54 24.48 -15.96
N ILE A 176 9.55 24.23 -14.64
CA ILE A 176 8.70 23.19 -14.03
C ILE A 176 7.22 23.53 -14.19
N TYR A 177 6.87 24.82 -14.15
CA TYR A 177 5.48 25.28 -14.30
C TYR A 177 4.89 24.98 -15.69
N ASP A 178 5.74 24.76 -16.69
CA ASP A 178 5.32 24.40 -18.05
C ASP A 178 5.24 22.88 -18.24
N GLN A 179 5.65 22.10 -17.22
CA GLN A 179 5.79 20.64 -17.29
C GLN A 179 4.94 19.89 -16.26
N LEU A 180 4.70 20.48 -15.08
CA LEU A 180 3.90 19.89 -14.00
C LEU A 180 2.80 20.86 -13.56
N ALA A 181 1.58 20.37 -13.52
CA ALA A 181 0.43 21.10 -13.00
C ALA A 181 0.37 21.04 -11.46
N LEU A 182 0.79 19.91 -10.88
CA LEU A 182 0.70 19.65 -9.45
C LEU A 182 1.76 18.64 -9.01
N VAL A 183 2.21 18.79 -7.76
CA VAL A 183 2.96 17.77 -7.02
C VAL A 183 2.12 17.35 -5.82
N ILE A 184 1.83 16.06 -5.71
CA ILE A 184 1.18 15.43 -4.56
C ILE A 184 2.25 14.66 -3.82
N SER A 185 2.37 14.86 -2.51
CA SER A 185 3.31 14.12 -1.70
C SER A 185 2.66 13.69 -0.40
N ASP A 186 2.65 12.38 -0.17
CA ASP A 186 2.34 11.77 1.12
C ASP A 186 3.52 10.88 1.51
N MET A 187 4.44 11.44 2.27
CA MET A 187 5.69 10.79 2.62
C MET A 187 5.95 10.91 4.10
N VAL A 188 6.21 9.79 4.76
CA VAL A 188 6.67 9.78 6.14
C VAL A 188 8.16 10.11 6.15
N VAL A 189 8.51 11.33 6.56
CA VAL A 189 9.92 11.72 6.73
C VAL A 189 10.49 11.05 7.97
N THR A 190 11.33 10.04 7.80
CA THR A 190 12.11 9.48 8.90
C THR A 190 13.40 10.30 9.12
N PRO A 191 14.03 10.26 10.31
CA PRO A 191 15.32 10.93 10.52
C PRO A 191 16.39 10.51 9.50
N ILE A 192 16.33 9.26 9.00
CA ILE A 192 17.25 8.71 8.00
C ILE A 192 17.09 9.44 6.65
N ASP A 193 15.87 9.82 6.29
CA ASP A 193 15.57 10.57 5.06
C ASP A 193 16.11 12.00 5.14
N LEU A 194 16.11 12.61 6.33
CA LEU A 194 16.61 13.98 6.54
C LEU A 194 18.13 14.10 6.36
N PHE A 195 18.90 13.06 6.73
CA PHE A 195 20.36 13.03 6.55
C PHE A 195 20.78 12.69 5.11
N SER A 196 19.81 12.41 4.25
CA SER A 196 19.98 11.85 2.91
C SER A 196 19.62 12.82 1.78
N ILE A 197 19.16 14.03 2.11
CA ILE A 197 18.79 15.12 1.17
C ILE A 197 19.88 16.20 1.15
#